data_AF-A0A1V5RL72-F1
#
_entry.id   AF-A0A1V5RL72-F1
#
_cell.length_a   1.000
_cell.length_b   1.000
_cell.length_c   1.000
_cell.angle_alpha   90.00
_cell.angle_beta   90.00
_cell.angle_gamma   90.00
#
_symmetry.space_group_name_H-M   'P 1'
#
loop_
_entity.id
_entity.type
_entity.pdbx_description
1 polymer ?
#
loop_
_entity_poly.entity_id
_entity_poly.type
_entity_poly.pdbx_seq_one_letter_code
_entity_poly.pdbx_strand_id
1 'polypeptide(L)'
;MLQWATWQAAALGIVLIVAVALLVIWWRQQNYRWALVLAACLLLAPAMSLWSSVAFEVAPYRAGCDGVCPGQRGAPIATHRCDSAGCEFRPATFALNSLVYLALFLAWAGVVQALLRQIGGESHPAAAGRFFLAAALLVAPLALSPLFLPPPQAHVRGDPQRVAINAQREAYMYDDAAPLPVVRLALEDVRPRLDEQPGLRVCLRIYSYFYLPIGFMYLDMTPEGVHSNNGGVLPRDGSCWQ
;
A
#
# COMPACT_ATOMS: atom_id res chain seq x y z
N MET A 1 -7.69 -0.67 7.41
CA MET A 1 -6.69 -1.76 7.58
C MET A 1 -7.08 -2.64 8.75
N LEU A 2 -7.05 -3.97 8.56
CA LEU A 2 -7.57 -4.93 9.54
C LEU A 2 -6.58 -5.13 10.69
N GLN A 3 -6.99 -4.86 11.94
CA GLN A 3 -6.32 -5.44 13.11
C GLN A 3 -6.78 -6.90 13.19
N TRP A 4 -5.93 -7.81 12.71
CA TRP A 4 -6.26 -9.23 12.68
C TRP A 4 -6.17 -9.79 14.09
N ALA A 5 -7.26 -10.38 14.57
CA ALA A 5 -7.15 -11.31 15.68
C ALA A 5 -6.20 -12.45 15.28
N THR A 6 -5.44 -12.99 16.23
CA THR A 6 -4.43 -14.04 15.98
C THR A 6 -4.99 -15.22 15.19
N TRP A 7 -6.24 -15.62 15.47
CA TRP A 7 -6.92 -16.68 14.74
C TRP A 7 -7.24 -16.33 13.28
N GLN A 8 -7.54 -15.06 12.97
CA GLN A 8 -7.80 -14.62 11.59
C GLN A 8 -6.53 -14.68 10.75
N ALA A 9 -5.40 -14.27 11.34
CA ALA A 9 -4.10 -14.36 10.68
C ALA A 9 -3.70 -15.82 10.42
N ALA A 10 -3.95 -16.71 11.39
CA ALA A 10 -3.71 -18.14 11.23
C ALA A 10 -4.60 -18.74 10.12
N ALA A 11 -5.90 -18.43 10.13
CA ALA A 11 -6.84 -18.89 9.11
C ALA A 11 -6.43 -18.40 7.71
N LEU A 12 -6.04 -17.13 7.57
CA LEU A 12 -5.52 -16.59 6.31
C LEU A 12 -4.26 -17.34 5.87
N GLY A 13 -3.34 -17.59 6.80
CA GLY A 13 -2.11 -18.35 6.52
C GLY A 13 -2.40 -19.73 5.96
N ILE A 14 -3.33 -20.47 6.57
CA ILE A 14 -3.76 -21.80 6.09
C ILE A 14 -4.35 -21.71 4.68
N VAL A 15 -5.28 -20.77 4.46
CA VAL A 15 -5.90 -20.56 3.14
C VAL A 15 -4.85 -20.25 2.07
N LEU A 16 -3.89 -19.37 2.38
CA LEU A 16 -2.82 -19.02 1.45
C LEU A 16 -1.89 -20.19 1.15
N ILE A 17 -1.54 -20.99 2.16
CA ILE A 17 -0.71 -22.20 1.96
C ILE A 17 -1.42 -23.18 1.02
N VAL A 18 -2.71 -23.44 1.26
CA VAL A 18 -3.51 -24.31 0.39
C VAL A 18 -3.58 -23.75 -1.03
N ALA A 19 -3.84 -22.44 -1.17
CA ALA A 19 -3.89 -21.78 -2.48
C ALA A 19 -2.55 -21.88 -3.23
N VAL A 20 -1.43 -21.61 -2.56
CA VAL A 20 -0.08 -21.76 -3.14
C VAL A 20 0.18 -23.20 -3.56
N ALA A 21 -0.15 -24.19 -2.72
CA ALA A 21 0.02 -25.59 -3.06
C ALA A 21 -0.77 -25.98 -4.32
N LEU A 22 -2.04 -25.57 -4.41
CA LEU A 22 -2.88 -25.82 -5.59
C LEU A 22 -2.33 -25.12 -6.84
N LEU A 23 -1.86 -23.87 -6.72
CA LEU A 23 -1.23 -23.15 -7.83
C LEU A 23 0.06 -23.84 -8.30
N VAL A 24 0.89 -24.34 -7.38
CA VAL A 24 2.10 -25.10 -7.73
C VAL A 24 1.76 -26.40 -8.44
N ILE A 25 0.74 -27.13 -7.96
CA ILE A 25 0.24 -28.34 -8.62
C ILE A 25 -0.24 -28.01 -10.04
N TRP A 26 -1.02 -26.94 -10.20
CA TRP A 26 -1.48 -26.48 -11.50
C TRP A 26 -0.31 -26.14 -12.43
N TRP A 27 0.68 -25.37 -11.95
CA TRP A 27 1.88 -25.03 -12.72
C TRP A 27 2.66 -26.26 -13.17
N ARG A 28 2.80 -27.25 -12.28
CA ARG A 28 3.45 -28.53 -12.59
C ARG A 28 2.74 -29.28 -13.72
N GLN A 29 1.41 -29.20 -13.80
CA GLN A 29 0.63 -29.81 -14.88
C GLN A 29 0.76 -29.03 -16.20
N GLN A 30 0.95 -27.71 -16.14
CA GLN A 30 0.92 -26.84 -17.32
C GLN A 30 2.27 -26.70 -18.03
N ASN A 31 3.41 -26.76 -17.34
CA ASN A 31 4.70 -26.41 -17.92
C ASN A 31 5.86 -27.22 -17.33
N TYR A 32 6.77 -27.71 -18.17
CA TYR A 32 7.98 -28.39 -17.72
C TYR A 32 8.94 -27.47 -16.95
N ARG A 33 8.89 -26.15 -17.22
CA ARG A 33 9.69 -25.12 -16.53
C ARG A 33 9.05 -24.59 -15.25
N TRP A 34 8.03 -25.25 -14.71
CA TRP A 34 7.31 -24.79 -13.51
C TRP A 34 8.24 -24.49 -12.33
N ALA A 35 9.32 -25.27 -12.16
CA ALA A 35 10.29 -25.08 -11.09
C ALA A 35 11.00 -23.71 -11.16
N LEU A 36 11.30 -23.21 -12.37
CA LEU A 36 11.90 -21.88 -12.55
C LEU A 36 10.92 -20.77 -12.18
N VAL A 37 9.64 -20.92 -12.56
CA VAL A 37 8.58 -19.98 -12.19
C VAL A 37 8.43 -19.93 -10.67
N LEU A 38 8.34 -21.09 -10.03
CA LEU A 38 8.24 -21.18 -8.59
C LEU A 38 9.47 -20.58 -7.90
N ALA A 39 10.69 -20.89 -8.35
CA ALA A 39 11.92 -20.32 -7.79
C ALA A 39 11.95 -18.79 -7.90
N ALA A 40 11.57 -18.24 -9.06
CA ALA A 40 11.47 -16.79 -9.24
C ALA A 40 10.43 -16.18 -8.29
N CYS A 41 9.23 -16.78 -8.16
CA CYS A 41 8.21 -16.29 -7.25
C CYS A 41 8.63 -16.37 -5.77
N LEU A 42 9.34 -17.44 -5.38
CA LEU A 42 9.88 -17.60 -4.02
C LEU A 42 10.95 -16.57 -3.67
N LEU A 43 11.68 -16.05 -4.66
CA LEU A 43 12.63 -14.95 -4.46
C LEU A 43 11.93 -13.59 -4.46
N LEU A 44 11.02 -13.36 -5.40
CA LEU A 44 10.33 -12.07 -5.56
C LEU A 44 9.36 -11.77 -4.43
N ALA A 45 8.68 -12.78 -3.89
CA ALA A 45 7.70 -12.60 -2.83
C ALA A 45 8.26 -11.98 -1.53
N PRO A 46 9.32 -12.50 -0.91
CA PRO A 46 9.93 -11.87 0.27
C PRO A 46 10.61 -10.54 -0.07
N ALA A 47 11.22 -10.42 -1.26
CA ALA A 47 11.78 -9.14 -1.71
C ALA A 47 10.72 -8.05 -1.80
N MET A 48 9.52 -8.41 -2.27
CA MET A 48 8.40 -7.48 -2.36
C MET A 48 7.78 -7.17 -1.01
N SER A 49 7.73 -8.14 -0.11
CA SER A 49 7.37 -7.89 1.29
C SER A 49 8.33 -6.89 1.96
N LEU A 50 9.64 -7.01 1.71
CA LEU A 50 10.65 -6.07 2.21
C LEU A 50 10.52 -4.68 1.57
N TRP A 51 10.37 -4.61 0.25
CA TRP A 51 10.16 -3.34 -0.43
C TRP A 51 8.90 -2.64 0.09
N SER A 52 7.82 -3.41 0.32
CA SER A 52 6.57 -2.87 0.87
C SER A 52 6.78 -2.26 2.25
N SER A 53 7.70 -2.78 3.08
CA SER A 53 7.96 -2.22 4.40
C SER A 53 8.73 -0.90 4.37
N VAL A 54 9.33 -0.55 3.23
CA VAL A 54 10.01 0.73 3.03
C VAL A 54 9.10 1.72 2.31
N ALA A 55 8.32 1.24 1.34
CA ALA A 55 7.42 2.08 0.55
C ALA A 55 6.17 2.51 1.33
N PHE A 56 5.65 1.65 2.21
CA PHE A 56 4.39 1.85 2.91
C PHE A 56 4.62 1.99 4.39
N GLU A 57 4.55 3.23 4.87
CA GLU A 57 4.74 3.60 6.26
C GLU A 57 3.60 4.47 6.76
N VAL A 58 3.10 4.11 7.95
CA VAL A 58 2.27 4.96 8.79
C VAL A 58 3.12 5.29 10.01
N ALA A 59 3.52 6.56 10.15
CA ALA A 59 4.27 7.01 11.31
C ALA A 59 3.44 6.87 12.59
N PRO A 60 4.06 6.79 13.78
CA PRO A 60 3.36 6.92 15.05
C PRO A 60 2.59 8.25 15.10
N TYR A 61 1.32 8.19 15.48
CA TYR A 61 0.38 9.30 15.39
C TYR A 61 -0.27 9.59 16.74
N ARG A 62 -0.75 10.82 16.96
CA ARG A 62 -1.38 11.23 18.24
C ARG A 62 -2.90 11.28 18.16
N ALA A 63 -3.45 11.46 16.97
CA ALA A 63 -4.87 11.58 16.78
C ALA A 63 -5.65 10.36 17.27
N GLY A 64 -6.64 10.59 18.14
CA GLY A 64 -7.57 9.56 18.63
C GLY A 64 -7.01 8.67 19.76
N CYS A 65 -5.89 9.06 20.39
CA CYS A 65 -5.25 8.33 21.47
C CYS A 65 -4.79 9.29 22.58
N ASP A 66 -4.82 8.86 23.85
CA ASP A 66 -4.39 9.67 25.01
C ASP A 66 -2.86 9.93 25.04
N GLY A 67 -2.14 9.45 24.03
CA GLY A 67 -0.69 9.55 23.89
C GLY A 67 -0.26 9.32 22.43
N VAL A 68 0.82 8.57 22.22
CA VAL A 68 1.26 8.19 20.87
C VAL A 68 0.72 6.81 20.54
N CYS A 69 -0.09 6.73 19.50
CA CYS A 69 -0.53 5.48 18.92
C CYS A 69 0.54 4.86 18.02
N PRO A 70 0.65 3.52 18.01
CA PRO A 70 1.66 2.85 17.22
C PRO A 70 1.36 3.02 15.72
N GLY A 71 2.41 3.35 14.98
CA GLY A 71 2.47 3.28 13.54
C GLY A 71 2.76 1.86 13.06
N GLN A 72 2.98 1.72 11.76
CA GLN A 72 3.23 0.44 11.12
C GLN A 72 3.93 0.61 9.77
N ARG A 73 4.62 -0.44 9.34
CA ARG A 73 5.18 -0.53 7.98
C ARG A 73 4.75 -1.80 7.29
N GLY A 74 4.69 -1.75 5.97
CA GLY A 74 4.35 -2.88 5.10
C GLY A 74 2.89 -2.89 4.67
N ALA A 75 2.67 -3.44 3.47
CA ALA A 75 1.36 -3.64 2.88
C ALA A 75 1.38 -4.94 2.04
N PRO A 76 0.23 -5.59 1.82
CA PRO A 76 -1.08 -5.33 2.44
C PRO A 76 -1.16 -5.71 3.92
N ILE A 77 -0.21 -6.49 4.44
CA ILE A 77 -0.12 -6.86 5.85
C ILE A 77 1.07 -6.14 6.49
N ALA A 78 0.84 -5.53 7.67
CA ALA A 78 1.89 -4.85 8.42
C ALA A 78 2.98 -5.83 8.87
N THR A 79 4.21 -5.59 8.43
CA THR A 79 5.40 -6.41 8.74
C THR A 79 6.20 -5.86 9.91
N HIS A 80 6.01 -4.58 10.22
CA HIS A 80 6.60 -3.93 11.39
C HIS A 80 5.55 -3.16 12.18
N ARG A 81 5.75 -3.09 13.49
CA ARG A 81 5.01 -2.19 14.37
C ARG A 81 5.95 -1.07 14.79
N CYS A 82 5.53 0.17 14.62
CA CYS A 82 6.35 1.32 14.96
C CYS A 82 5.78 2.07 16.16
N ASP A 83 6.62 2.52 17.06
CA ASP A 83 6.29 3.38 18.18
C ASP A 83 7.25 4.58 18.21
N SER A 84 7.24 5.35 19.30
CA SER A 84 8.15 6.49 19.45
C SER A 84 9.62 6.09 19.60
N ALA A 85 9.93 4.84 19.94
CA ALA A 85 11.29 4.34 20.13
C ALA A 85 11.88 3.71 18.86
N GLY A 86 11.04 3.26 17.94
CA GLY A 86 11.47 2.74 16.64
C GLY A 86 10.46 1.78 16.02
N CYS A 87 10.92 0.94 15.10
CA CYS A 87 10.08 -0.07 14.45
C CYS A 87 10.57 -1.48 14.78
N GLU A 88 9.68 -2.29 15.35
CA GLU A 88 9.89 -3.69 15.65
C GLU A 88 9.47 -4.57 14.46
N PHE A 89 10.38 -5.41 13.99
CA PHE A 89 10.11 -6.40 12.94
C PHE A 89 9.26 -7.56 13.47
N ARG A 90 8.25 -7.99 12.69
CA ARG A 90 7.34 -9.08 13.04
C ARG A 90 7.46 -10.22 12.04
N PRO A 91 8.24 -11.28 12.34
CA PRO A 91 8.51 -12.37 11.41
C PRO A 91 7.25 -13.08 10.91
N ALA A 92 6.28 -13.31 11.81
CA ALA A 92 5.05 -14.03 11.46
C ALA A 92 4.20 -13.27 10.42
N THR A 93 4.03 -11.96 10.59
CA THR A 93 3.26 -11.16 9.62
C THR A 93 4.07 -10.88 8.36
N PHE A 94 5.40 -10.82 8.43
CA PHE A 94 6.27 -10.80 7.25
C PHE A 94 6.14 -12.07 6.41
N ALA A 95 6.15 -13.25 7.02
CA ALA A 95 5.95 -14.52 6.34
C ALA A 95 4.56 -14.58 5.69
N LEU A 96 3.52 -14.14 6.43
CA LEU A 96 2.15 -14.08 5.90
C LEU A 96 2.04 -13.10 4.71
N ASN A 97 2.66 -11.92 4.80
CA ASN A 97 2.70 -10.96 3.70
C ASN A 97 3.44 -11.51 2.48
N SER A 98 4.53 -12.25 2.71
CA SER A 98 5.28 -12.93 1.65
C SER A 98 4.45 -14.04 1.00
N LEU A 99 3.64 -14.78 1.77
CA LEU A 99 2.69 -15.77 1.22
C LEU A 99 1.62 -15.11 0.34
N VAL A 100 1.11 -13.93 0.73
CA VAL A 100 0.20 -13.15 -0.12
C VAL A 100 0.86 -12.82 -1.45
N TYR A 101 2.07 -12.27 -1.44
CA TYR A 101 2.81 -11.95 -2.67
C TYR A 101 3.12 -13.20 -3.50
N LEU A 102 3.48 -14.32 -2.87
CA LEU A 102 3.73 -15.58 -3.55
C LEU A 102 2.49 -16.10 -4.28
N ALA A 103 1.34 -16.14 -3.59
CA ALA A 103 0.07 -16.54 -4.18
C ALA A 103 -0.30 -15.63 -5.35
N LEU A 104 -0.16 -14.31 -5.18
CA LEU A 104 -0.42 -13.31 -6.22
C LEU A 104 0.50 -13.51 -7.43
N PHE A 105 1.81 -13.68 -7.25
CA PHE A 105 2.74 -13.86 -8.37
C PHE A 105 2.50 -15.18 -9.10
N LEU A 106 2.23 -16.27 -8.39
CA LEU A 106 1.92 -17.56 -9.02
C LEU A 106 0.61 -17.51 -9.81
N ALA A 107 -0.45 -16.92 -9.24
CA ALA A 107 -1.74 -16.78 -9.90
C ALA A 107 -1.62 -15.86 -11.12
N TRP A 108 -0.98 -14.71 -10.95
CA TRP A 108 -0.82 -13.72 -12.00
C TRP A 108 0.04 -14.25 -13.15
N ALA A 109 1.17 -14.89 -12.87
CA ALA A 109 1.97 -15.54 -13.89
C ALA A 109 1.15 -16.59 -14.66
N GLY A 110 0.21 -17.29 -13.99
CA GLY A 110 -0.70 -18.24 -14.62
C GLY A 110 -1.67 -17.56 -15.58
N VAL A 111 -2.24 -16.41 -15.19
CA VAL A 111 -3.07 -15.56 -16.07
C VAL A 111 -2.27 -15.09 -17.28
N VAL A 112 -1.06 -14.57 -17.07
CA VAL A 112 -0.17 -14.14 -18.17
C VAL A 112 0.10 -15.30 -19.13
N GLN A 113 0.43 -16.48 -18.61
CA GLN A 113 0.69 -17.64 -19.44
C GLN A 113 -0.56 -18.07 -20.24
N ALA A 114 -1.74 -18.06 -19.63
CA ALA A 114 -2.99 -18.40 -20.31
C ALA A 114 -3.30 -17.43 -21.46
N LEU A 115 -3.12 -16.12 -21.24
CA LEU A 115 -3.30 -15.09 -22.27
C LEU A 115 -2.28 -15.24 -23.41
N LEU A 116 -1.00 -15.45 -23.08
CA LEU A 116 0.05 -15.64 -24.07
C LEU A 116 -0.17 -16.88 -24.94
N ARG A 117 -0.76 -17.95 -24.39
CA ARG A 117 -1.13 -19.15 -25.16
C ARG A 117 -2.25 -18.87 -26.14
N GLN A 118 -3.26 -18.08 -25.76
CA GLN A 118 -4.36 -17.72 -26.66
C GLN A 118 -3.90 -16.82 -27.83
N ILE A 119 -2.90 -15.96 -27.59
CA ILE A 119 -2.38 -15.02 -28.60
C ILE A 119 -1.29 -15.67 -29.48
N GLY A 120 -0.83 -16.87 -29.13
CA GLY A 120 0.30 -17.56 -29.74
C GLY A 120 0.01 -18.19 -31.12
N GLY A 121 -0.30 -17.39 -32.14
CA GLY A 121 -0.11 -17.76 -33.55
C GLY A 121 1.38 -17.67 -33.97
N GLU A 122 1.79 -18.47 -34.96
CA GLU A 122 3.18 -18.87 -35.29
C GLU A 122 4.14 -17.78 -35.84
N SER A 123 3.81 -16.49 -35.84
CA SER A 123 4.68 -15.49 -36.51
C SER A 123 5.75 -14.86 -35.61
N HIS A 124 6.99 -14.77 -36.11
CA HIS A 124 8.18 -14.20 -35.43
C HIS A 124 8.05 -12.76 -34.84
N PRO A 125 7.25 -11.80 -35.35
CA PRO A 125 7.01 -10.53 -34.64
C PRO A 125 6.27 -10.70 -33.30
N ALA A 126 5.72 -11.89 -33.01
CA ALA A 126 5.05 -12.18 -31.75
C ALA A 126 6.01 -12.22 -30.54
N ALA A 127 7.32 -12.41 -30.72
CA ALA A 127 8.23 -12.53 -29.57
C ALA A 127 8.39 -11.21 -28.78
N ALA A 128 8.60 -10.08 -29.48
CA ALA A 128 8.67 -8.77 -28.84
C ALA A 128 7.31 -8.36 -28.25
N GLY A 129 6.21 -8.61 -28.97
CA GLY A 129 4.86 -8.39 -28.48
C GLY A 129 4.54 -9.20 -27.21
N ARG A 130 4.99 -10.47 -27.16
CA ARG A 130 4.87 -11.33 -25.96
C ARG A 130 5.70 -10.79 -24.79
N PHE A 131 6.90 -10.24 -25.04
CA PHE A 131 7.71 -9.60 -24.00
C PHE A 131 7.04 -8.35 -23.45
N PHE A 132 6.58 -7.43 -24.30
CA PHE A 132 5.89 -6.22 -23.86
C PHE A 132 4.56 -6.53 -23.17
N LEU A 133 3.81 -7.53 -23.66
CA LEU A 133 2.61 -7.99 -23.00
C LEU A 133 2.92 -8.63 -21.64
N ALA A 134 3.96 -9.46 -21.55
CA ALA A 134 4.40 -10.03 -20.28
C ALA A 134 4.88 -8.95 -19.30
N ALA A 135 5.62 -7.93 -19.78
CA ALA A 135 6.08 -6.81 -18.97
C ALA A 135 4.93 -5.91 -18.52
N ALA A 136 4.02 -5.55 -19.43
CA ALA A 136 2.81 -4.78 -19.13
C ALA A 136 1.94 -5.52 -18.14
N LEU A 137 1.76 -6.83 -18.33
CA LEU A 137 1.06 -7.66 -17.35
C LEU A 137 1.82 -7.71 -16.04
N LEU A 138 3.14 -7.80 -15.99
CA LEU A 138 3.89 -7.82 -14.72
C LEU A 138 3.77 -6.49 -13.95
N VAL A 139 3.70 -5.36 -14.65
CA VAL A 139 3.50 -4.03 -14.06
C VAL A 139 2.03 -3.79 -13.70
N ALA A 140 1.07 -4.41 -14.41
CA ALA A 140 -0.35 -4.14 -14.25
C ALA A 140 -0.88 -4.35 -12.81
N PRO A 141 -0.56 -5.42 -12.06
CA PRO A 141 -0.99 -5.56 -10.66
C PRO A 141 -0.51 -4.41 -9.77
N LEU A 142 0.71 -3.92 -9.99
CA LEU A 142 1.24 -2.76 -9.26
C LEU A 142 0.52 -1.48 -9.68
N ALA A 143 0.34 -1.26 -10.98
CA ALA A 143 -0.34 -0.09 -11.54
C ALA A 143 -1.84 -0.05 -11.20
N LEU A 144 -2.49 -1.20 -11.00
CA LEU A 144 -3.90 -1.34 -10.66
C LEU A 144 -4.14 -1.49 -9.14
N SER A 145 -3.09 -1.77 -8.35
CA SER A 145 -3.19 -1.79 -6.89
C SER A 145 -3.87 -0.55 -6.27
N PRO A 146 -3.74 0.68 -6.82
CA PRO A 146 -4.44 1.85 -6.33
C PRO A 146 -5.96 1.77 -6.31
N LEU A 147 -6.52 1.00 -7.24
CA LEU A 147 -7.95 0.88 -7.41
C LEU A 147 -8.57 -0.04 -6.37
N PHE A 148 -7.79 -1.02 -5.87
CA PHE A 148 -8.30 -2.11 -5.05
C PHE A 148 -7.86 -2.05 -3.59
N LEU A 149 -6.71 -1.45 -3.29
CA LEU A 149 -6.14 -1.43 -1.94
C LEU A 149 -6.12 -0.01 -1.41
N PRO A 150 -6.79 0.33 -0.29
CA PRO A 150 -6.61 1.64 0.32
C PRO A 150 -5.14 1.79 0.80
N PRO A 151 -4.54 2.99 0.67
CA PRO A 151 -3.21 3.20 1.17
C PRO A 151 -3.17 3.04 2.70
N PRO A 152 -2.00 2.71 3.28
CA PRO A 152 -1.81 2.71 4.72
C PRO A 152 -2.07 4.09 5.30
N GLN A 153 -2.97 4.14 6.28
CA GLN A 153 -3.34 5.36 6.97
C GLN A 153 -3.52 5.10 8.47
N ALA A 154 -3.37 6.15 9.26
CA ALA A 154 -3.65 6.15 10.69
C ALA A 154 -5.13 5.84 10.97
N HIS A 155 -5.39 5.10 12.05
CA HIS A 155 -6.73 4.76 12.48
C HIS A 155 -7.16 5.65 13.63
N VAL A 156 -7.76 6.77 13.28
CA VAL A 156 -8.31 7.73 14.22
C VAL A 156 -9.78 7.43 14.50
N ARG A 157 -10.26 7.81 15.70
CA ARG A 157 -11.67 7.68 16.12
C ARG A 157 -12.18 9.01 16.65
N GLY A 158 -13.51 9.18 16.65
CA GLY A 158 -14.16 10.37 17.21
C GLY A 158 -13.98 11.61 16.34
N ASP A 159 -13.82 12.78 16.97
CA ASP A 159 -13.76 14.05 16.25
C ASP A 159 -12.59 14.18 15.25
N PRO A 160 -11.35 13.75 15.57
CA PRO A 160 -10.25 13.75 14.60
C PRO A 160 -10.55 12.96 13.32
N GLN A 161 -11.38 11.91 13.41
CA GLN A 161 -11.81 11.14 12.24
C GLN A 161 -12.73 11.96 11.33
N ARG A 162 -13.67 12.69 11.92
CA ARG A 162 -14.56 13.60 11.18
C ARG A 162 -13.75 14.67 10.45
N VAL A 163 -12.80 15.29 11.15
CA VAL A 163 -11.94 16.34 10.58
C VAL A 163 -11.04 15.80 9.48
N ALA A 164 -10.45 14.61 9.66
CA ALA A 164 -9.66 13.95 8.62
C ALA A 164 -10.47 13.65 7.35
N ILE A 165 -11.71 13.19 7.48
CA ILE A 165 -12.60 12.94 6.34
C ILE A 165 -12.91 14.23 5.60
N ASN A 166 -13.20 15.31 6.31
CA ASN A 166 -13.47 16.61 5.69
C ASN A 166 -12.23 17.17 4.99
N ALA A 167 -11.05 17.06 5.61
CA ALA A 167 -9.80 17.44 4.98
C ALA A 167 -9.51 16.64 3.70
N GLN A 168 -9.72 15.33 3.72
CA GLN A 168 -9.58 14.49 2.51
C GLN A 168 -10.56 14.89 1.40
N ARG A 169 -11.75 15.35 1.75
CA ARG A 169 -12.74 15.86 0.79
C ARG A 169 -12.38 17.22 0.24
N GLU A 170 -11.60 18.03 0.94
CA GLU A 170 -11.17 19.35 0.48
C GLU A 170 -9.78 19.37 -0.16
N ALA A 171 -9.03 18.27 -0.04
CA ALA A 171 -7.68 18.16 -0.60
C ALA A 171 -7.60 18.50 -2.09
N TYR A 172 -8.68 18.26 -2.86
CA TYR A 172 -8.75 18.62 -4.28
C TYR A 172 -8.52 20.12 -4.55
N MET A 173 -8.81 20.99 -3.58
CA MET A 173 -8.56 22.44 -3.69
C MET A 173 -7.07 22.76 -3.79
N TYR A 174 -6.20 21.83 -3.38
CA TYR A 174 -4.75 21.97 -3.34
C TYR A 174 -4.04 21.03 -4.32
N ASP A 175 -4.76 20.31 -5.18
CA ASP A 175 -4.19 19.35 -6.13
C ASP A 175 -3.27 20.04 -7.15
N ASP A 176 -3.60 21.27 -7.57
CA ASP A 176 -2.78 22.06 -8.50
C ASP A 176 -1.41 22.45 -7.92
N ALA A 177 -1.26 22.40 -6.60
CA ALA A 177 0.03 22.65 -5.93
C ALA A 177 0.90 21.39 -5.86
N ALA A 178 0.39 20.21 -6.22
CA ALA A 178 1.15 18.97 -6.18
C ALA A 178 2.07 18.82 -7.41
N PRO A 179 3.28 18.27 -7.23
CA PRO A 179 4.24 18.11 -8.33
C PRO A 179 3.83 17.02 -9.35
N LEU A 180 2.91 16.14 -8.96
CA LEU A 180 2.36 15.06 -9.77
C LEU A 180 0.87 14.92 -9.45
N PRO A 181 0.05 14.40 -10.40
CA PRO A 181 -1.37 14.16 -10.15
C PRO A 181 -1.57 13.32 -8.88
N VAL A 182 -2.31 13.89 -7.92
CA VAL A 182 -2.68 13.22 -6.68
C VAL A 182 -3.74 12.18 -7.01
N VAL A 183 -3.45 10.91 -6.73
CA VAL A 183 -4.40 9.82 -7.02
C VAL A 183 -5.03 9.29 -5.73
N ARG A 184 -4.23 9.21 -4.66
CA ARG A 184 -4.70 8.78 -3.35
C ARG A 184 -4.04 9.58 -2.25
N LEU A 185 -4.81 9.78 -1.19
CA LEU A 185 -4.39 10.40 0.06
C LEU A 185 -4.54 9.38 1.18
N ALA A 186 -3.62 9.40 2.12
CA ALA A 186 -3.69 8.58 3.31
C ALA A 186 -3.48 9.46 4.54
N LEU A 187 -4.34 9.32 5.54
CA LEU A 187 -4.16 10.06 6.78
C LEU A 187 -2.88 9.64 7.49
N GLU A 188 -2.03 10.60 7.83
CA GLU A 188 -0.84 10.36 8.64
C GLU A 188 -1.08 10.71 10.10
N ASP A 189 -1.54 11.92 10.40
CA ASP A 189 -1.90 12.33 11.76
C ASP A 189 -2.79 13.59 11.74
N VAL A 190 -3.43 13.89 12.88
CA VAL A 190 -4.22 15.10 13.11
C VAL A 190 -3.79 15.70 14.45
N ARG A 191 -3.41 16.98 14.45
CA ARG A 191 -2.94 17.66 15.66
C ARG A 191 -3.49 19.08 15.74
N PRO A 192 -3.47 19.72 16.91
CA PRO A 192 -3.64 21.16 17.01
C PRO A 192 -2.69 21.89 16.06
N ARG A 193 -3.12 23.04 15.55
CA ARG A 193 -2.32 23.84 14.63
C ARG A 193 -1.06 24.39 15.33
N LEU A 194 0.01 24.59 14.57
CA LEU A 194 1.29 25.12 15.08
C LEU A 194 1.22 26.61 15.41
N ASP A 195 0.33 27.35 14.76
CA ASP A 195 0.18 28.80 14.90
C ASP A 195 -0.74 29.19 16.06
N GLU A 196 -1.06 28.25 16.96
CA GLU A 196 -1.91 28.41 18.14
C GLU A 196 -3.33 28.92 17.86
N GLN A 197 -3.73 29.01 16.59
CA GLN A 197 -5.09 29.32 16.20
C GLN A 197 -6.02 28.14 16.52
N PRO A 198 -7.31 28.43 16.82
CA PRO A 198 -8.27 27.36 17.05
C PRO A 198 -8.45 26.52 15.77
N GLY A 199 -8.58 25.20 15.95
CA GLY A 199 -8.69 24.23 14.87
C GLY A 199 -7.63 23.14 14.91
N LEU A 200 -7.63 22.30 13.88
CA LEU A 200 -6.74 21.16 13.75
C LEU A 200 -6.03 21.21 12.40
N ARG A 201 -4.73 20.90 12.42
CA ARG A 201 -3.98 20.59 11.21
C ARG A 201 -4.08 19.10 10.92
N VAL A 202 -4.45 18.77 9.69
CA VAL A 202 -4.47 17.40 9.17
C VAL A 202 -3.28 17.20 8.25
N CYS A 203 -2.52 16.15 8.48
CA CYS A 203 -1.44 15.73 7.60
C CYS A 203 -1.85 14.50 6.79
N LEU A 204 -1.77 14.61 5.47
CA LEU A 204 -2.08 13.56 4.51
C LEU A 204 -0.82 13.19 3.75
N ARG A 205 -0.53 11.90 3.63
CA ARG A 205 0.50 11.37 2.73
C ARG A 205 -0.09 11.25 1.33
N ILE A 206 0.65 11.76 0.35
CA ILE A 206 0.26 11.77 -1.06
C ILE A 206 0.89 10.57 -1.78
N TYR A 207 0.08 9.84 -2.54
CA TYR A 207 0.52 8.73 -3.37
C TYR A 207 0.26 9.01 -4.86
N SER A 208 1.26 8.64 -5.66
CA SER A 208 1.16 8.65 -7.13
C SER A 208 0.28 7.51 -7.67
N TYR A 209 0.04 7.53 -8.98
CA TYR A 209 -0.66 6.45 -9.69
C TYR A 209 -0.04 5.07 -9.47
N PHE A 210 1.26 4.96 -9.21
CA PHE A 210 1.92 3.66 -8.97
C PHE A 210 2.04 3.31 -7.48
N TYR A 211 1.26 3.95 -6.60
CA TYR A 211 1.33 3.75 -5.15
C TYR A 211 2.69 4.08 -4.53
N LEU A 212 3.48 4.89 -5.21
CA LEU A 212 4.71 5.45 -4.64
C LEU A 212 4.36 6.70 -3.82
N PRO A 213 4.84 6.82 -2.57
CA PRO A 213 4.69 8.03 -1.78
C PRO A 213 5.54 9.15 -2.39
N ILE A 214 4.91 10.30 -2.67
CA ILE A 214 5.55 11.42 -3.36
C ILE A 214 5.74 12.66 -2.47
N GLY A 215 5.00 12.77 -1.38
CA GLY A 215 5.08 13.92 -0.48
C GLY A 215 3.97 13.91 0.55
N PHE A 216 3.77 15.08 1.16
CA PHE A 216 2.71 15.32 2.12
C PHE A 216 1.84 16.48 1.70
N MET A 217 0.59 16.48 2.13
CA MET A 217 -0.31 17.61 2.06
C MET A 217 -0.74 17.94 3.49
N TYR A 218 -0.67 19.20 3.88
CA TYR A 218 -1.24 19.65 5.13
C TYR A 218 -2.46 20.54 4.86
N LEU A 219 -3.46 20.43 5.71
CA LEU A 219 -4.65 21.29 5.70
C LEU A 219 -4.88 21.80 7.11
N ASP A 220 -4.95 23.12 7.27
CA ASP A 220 -5.33 23.79 8.51
C ASP A 220 -6.84 23.98 8.50
N MET A 221 -7.53 23.15 9.28
CA MET A 221 -8.99 23.13 9.35
C MET A 221 -9.51 24.21 10.30
N THR A 222 -10.71 24.71 10.00
CA THR A 222 -11.45 25.61 10.89
C THR A 222 -11.72 24.96 12.25
N PRO A 223 -12.06 25.72 13.30
CA PRO A 223 -12.39 25.17 14.62
C PRO A 223 -13.49 24.11 14.59
N GLU A 224 -14.45 24.24 13.68
CA GLU A 224 -15.54 23.29 13.49
C GLU A 224 -15.09 22.02 12.75
N GLY A 225 -13.93 22.06 12.09
CA GLY A 225 -13.34 20.98 11.33
C GLY A 225 -14.08 20.69 10.01
N VAL A 226 -14.78 21.67 9.45
CA VAL A 226 -15.60 21.51 8.24
C VAL A 226 -14.84 21.95 6.99
N HIS A 227 -14.18 23.10 7.07
CA HIS A 227 -13.43 23.69 5.97
C HIS A 227 -11.95 23.87 6.32
N SER A 228 -11.12 24.02 5.31
CA SER A 228 -9.72 24.40 5.41
C SER A 228 -9.56 25.91 5.20
N ASN A 229 -8.81 26.56 6.09
CA ASN A 229 -8.44 27.96 5.98
C ASN A 229 -7.12 28.15 5.22
N ASN A 230 -6.28 27.12 5.24
CA ASN A 230 -4.99 27.09 4.59
C ASN A 230 -4.60 25.64 4.31
N GLY A 231 -3.70 25.46 3.36
CA GLY A 231 -3.15 24.15 3.05
C GLY A 231 -2.00 24.27 2.07
N GLY A 232 -1.28 23.18 1.89
CA GLY A 232 -0.18 23.14 0.96
C GLY A 232 0.44 21.77 0.83
N VAL A 233 1.29 21.64 -0.18
CA VAL A 233 2.04 20.42 -0.48
C VAL A 233 3.48 20.59 0.01
N LEU A 234 3.99 19.55 0.64
CA LEU A 234 5.35 19.46 1.16
C LEU A 234 6.09 18.30 0.47
N PRO A 235 7.40 18.42 0.27
CA PRO A 235 8.20 17.35 -0.29
C PRO A 235 8.28 16.16 0.68
N ARG A 236 8.71 14.99 0.18
CA ARG A 236 8.72 13.72 0.93
C ARG A 236 9.63 13.72 2.16
N ASP A 237 10.65 14.57 2.18
CA ASP A 237 11.56 14.80 3.29
C ASP A 237 11.10 15.92 4.25
N GLY A 238 10.01 16.61 3.90
CA GLY A 238 9.39 17.62 4.75
C GLY A 238 8.58 17.02 5.91
N SER A 239 8.06 17.91 6.75
CA SER A 239 7.21 17.56 7.89
C SER A 239 5.99 18.48 7.92
N CYS A 240 4.79 17.91 8.06
CA CYS A 240 3.56 18.69 8.30
C CYS A 240 3.58 19.47 9.63
N TRP A 241 4.53 19.15 10.50
CA TRP A 241 4.63 19.65 11.87
C TRP A 241 5.84 20.56 12.11
N GLN A 242 6.47 21.04 11.04
CA GLN A 242 7.54 22.04 11.06
C GLN A 242 7.07 23.34 10.43
#